data_AF-A0A179VFZ2-F1
#
_entry.id   AF-A0A179VFZ2-F1
#
_cell.length_a   1.000
_cell.length_b   1.000
_cell.length_c   1.000
_cell.angle_alpha   90.00
_cell.angle_beta   90.00
_cell.angle_gamma   90.00
#
_symmetry.space_group_name_H-M   'P 1'
#
loop_
_entity.id
_entity.type
_entity.pdbx_description
1 polymer ?
#
loop_
_entity_poly.entity_id
_entity_poly.type
_entity_poly.pdbx_seq_one_letter_code
_entity_poly.pdbx_strand_id
1 'polypeptide(L)'
;MPPSGNRTVDVDPQWYYDVAAKLFSTGNTALEDITNLHKSLDVSQSAGTYKTGGPRWATFYDQAATDTYELASLSQMAAQELGYLIMQAGDNHAKAEEASNPGGSQESGGGASGVTGVTPIILSQPFQPELCVGATETSPPDRWELIKEYVTEEWANCSEGRIATAGRHFAQFGAQQPAKAMLLWAQVLAIFTPERQKFGEIKAFMAEVEQVRTGIGKSGAPLAVTLGAACGAFGAVAAVSKTSTKTLLLLLEAELEIISKAKMVAKVLPNSKEVIRALNERETAIKKATAEAVDKLMKLVDTAADKAAERGQGIYNTSTETAGALRDILGFTPRQIDPIHGTGVTTNSERGDDGERRAGIGDSKKTGHDVIINTGTGPKKVRVFPDEIDDENRQVIEVKNTNDIRDNRNQILGELEVAKQKGYSMVLIVDHRTVIDDPIIQAKITSGEIHLVRKMLDEGP
;
A
#
# COMPACT_ATOMS: atom_id res chain seq x y z
N MET A 1 -13.36 -55.73 -42.45
CA MET A 1 -13.63 -54.50 -41.67
C MET A 1 -12.46 -54.30 -40.73
N PRO A 2 -11.62 -53.27 -40.93
CA PRO A 2 -10.63 -52.93 -39.92
C PRO A 2 -11.31 -52.25 -38.72
N PRO A 3 -10.69 -52.29 -37.53
CA PRO A 3 -11.31 -51.81 -36.30
C PRO A 3 -11.44 -50.29 -36.34
N SER A 4 -12.60 -49.78 -35.95
CA SER A 4 -12.86 -48.37 -35.68
C SER A 4 -12.02 -47.93 -34.48
N GLY A 5 -10.77 -47.56 -34.73
CA GLY A 5 -9.91 -46.88 -33.77
C GLY A 5 -10.54 -45.56 -33.36
N ASN A 6 -10.58 -45.35 -32.05
CA ASN A 6 -11.01 -44.16 -31.32
C ASN A 6 -11.09 -42.88 -32.18
N ARG A 7 -12.30 -42.39 -32.43
CA ARG A 7 -12.48 -40.99 -32.82
C ARG A 7 -11.89 -40.17 -31.67
N THR A 8 -10.84 -39.41 -31.96
CA THR A 8 -10.47 -38.22 -31.19
C THR A 8 -11.76 -37.54 -30.75
N VAL A 9 -11.96 -37.40 -29.45
CA VAL A 9 -13.14 -36.71 -28.95
C VAL A 9 -13.01 -35.26 -29.41
N ASP A 10 -13.88 -34.80 -30.30
CA ASP A 10 -13.87 -33.41 -30.79
C ASP A 10 -13.97 -32.48 -29.61
N VAL A 11 -12.95 -31.62 -29.48
CA VAL A 11 -12.88 -30.57 -28.47
C VAL A 11 -13.24 -29.29 -29.20
N ASP A 12 -14.47 -28.83 -29.02
CA ASP A 12 -15.00 -27.66 -29.70
C ASP A 12 -14.19 -26.39 -29.33
N PRO A 13 -13.48 -25.77 -30.30
CA PRO A 13 -12.67 -24.58 -30.06
C PRO A 13 -13.45 -23.41 -29.46
N GLN A 14 -14.76 -23.33 -29.71
CA GLN A 14 -15.61 -22.24 -29.21
C GLN A 14 -15.63 -22.16 -27.69
N TRP A 15 -15.46 -23.29 -26.99
CA TRP A 15 -15.43 -23.28 -25.52
C TRP A 15 -14.25 -22.46 -24.98
N TYR A 16 -13.11 -22.50 -25.66
CA TYR A 16 -11.92 -21.75 -25.27
C TYR A 16 -12.12 -20.25 -25.52
N TYR A 17 -12.64 -19.88 -26.68
CA TYR A 17 -12.93 -18.47 -27.00
C TYR A 17 -13.94 -17.86 -26.01
N ASP A 18 -14.98 -18.61 -25.65
CA ASP A 18 -15.98 -18.15 -24.70
C ASP A 18 -15.40 -17.94 -23.29
N VAL A 19 -14.52 -18.84 -22.83
CA VAL A 19 -13.83 -18.71 -21.54
C VAL A 19 -12.85 -17.53 -21.56
N ALA A 20 -12.06 -17.39 -22.63
CA ALA A 20 -11.15 -16.27 -22.82
C ALA A 20 -11.89 -14.92 -22.73
N ALA A 21 -13.07 -14.82 -23.36
CA ALA A 21 -13.91 -13.63 -23.28
C ALA A 21 -14.35 -13.30 -21.83
N LYS A 22 -14.65 -14.30 -20.98
CA LYS A 22 -14.98 -14.08 -19.56
C LYS A 22 -13.80 -13.56 -18.76
N LEU A 23 -12.61 -14.11 -19.02
CA LEU A 23 -11.37 -13.70 -18.39
C LEU A 23 -10.99 -12.25 -18.77
N PHE A 24 -11.04 -11.90 -20.06
CA PHE A 24 -10.81 -10.52 -20.51
C PHE A 24 -11.81 -9.54 -19.90
N SER A 25 -13.10 -9.90 -19.87
CA SER A 25 -14.12 -9.05 -19.25
C SER A 25 -13.84 -8.84 -17.76
N THR A 26 -13.45 -9.89 -17.04
CA THR A 26 -13.14 -9.79 -15.60
C THR A 26 -11.87 -8.98 -15.37
N GLY A 27 -10.83 -9.16 -16.18
CA GLY A 27 -9.62 -8.33 -16.15
C GLY A 27 -9.94 -6.84 -16.35
N ASN A 28 -10.76 -6.50 -17.34
CA ASN A 28 -11.15 -5.11 -17.58
C ASN A 28 -11.97 -4.52 -16.41
N THR A 29 -12.88 -5.29 -15.84
CA THR A 29 -13.63 -4.84 -14.65
C THR A 29 -12.72 -4.67 -13.43
N ALA A 30 -11.76 -5.56 -13.22
CA ALA A 30 -10.79 -5.43 -12.13
C ALA A 30 -9.93 -4.17 -12.31
N LEU A 31 -9.48 -3.89 -13.53
CA LEU A 31 -8.73 -2.66 -13.86
C LEU A 31 -9.55 -1.40 -13.56
N GLU A 32 -10.83 -1.39 -13.94
CA GLU A 32 -11.74 -0.28 -13.67
C GLU A 32 -11.93 -0.08 -12.15
N ASP A 33 -12.14 -1.15 -11.39
CA ASP A 33 -12.28 -1.09 -9.93
C ASP A 33 -11.03 -0.49 -9.25
N ILE A 34 -9.84 -0.95 -9.66
CA ILE A 34 -8.56 -0.45 -9.13
C ILE A 34 -8.39 1.02 -9.49
N THR A 35 -8.71 1.40 -10.72
CA THR A 35 -8.66 2.80 -11.19
C THR A 35 -9.61 3.69 -10.39
N ASN A 36 -10.82 3.21 -10.10
CA ASN A 36 -11.82 3.94 -9.33
C ASN A 36 -11.41 4.07 -7.87
N LEU A 37 -10.83 3.03 -7.27
CA LEU A 37 -10.24 3.11 -5.95
C LEU A 37 -9.14 4.17 -5.92
N HIS A 38 -8.18 4.11 -6.85
CA HIS A 38 -7.06 5.05 -6.94
C HIS A 38 -7.54 6.51 -7.04
N LYS A 39 -8.47 6.80 -7.95
CA LYS A 39 -9.05 8.15 -8.11
C LYS A 39 -9.83 8.66 -6.90
N SER A 40 -10.24 7.78 -5.99
CA SER A 40 -11.04 8.13 -4.82
C SER A 40 -10.20 8.37 -3.55
N LEU A 41 -8.91 8.03 -3.58
CA LEU A 41 -8.03 8.24 -2.44
C LEU A 41 -7.50 9.68 -2.43
N ASP A 42 -7.60 10.32 -1.27
CA ASP A 42 -6.90 11.56 -0.90
C ASP A 42 -6.31 11.31 0.49
N VAL A 43 -5.08 10.82 0.52
CA VAL A 43 -4.40 10.41 1.76
C VAL A 43 -3.11 11.13 2.02
N SER A 44 -2.61 11.90 1.05
CA SER A 44 -1.44 12.74 1.22
C SER A 44 -1.49 13.52 2.53
N GLN A 45 -0.37 13.49 3.27
CA GLN A 45 -0.17 14.24 4.51
C GLN A 45 -1.24 13.95 5.59
N SER A 46 -1.78 12.73 5.64
CA SER A 46 -2.83 12.36 6.59
C SER A 46 -2.32 11.64 7.83
N ALA A 47 -1.14 11.01 7.80
CA ALA A 47 -0.66 10.20 8.91
C ALA A 47 -0.20 11.00 10.14
N GLY A 48 0.20 12.26 9.97
CA GLY A 48 0.83 13.05 11.01
C GLY A 48 2.36 12.89 11.05
N THR A 49 3.03 13.82 11.73
CA THR A 49 4.51 13.87 11.88
C THR A 49 4.97 13.73 13.33
N TYR A 50 4.05 13.40 14.24
CA TYR A 50 4.35 13.17 15.65
C TYR A 50 5.14 11.86 15.84
N LYS A 51 6.11 11.86 16.75
CA LYS A 51 7.23 10.89 16.81
C LYS A 51 6.89 9.41 16.67
N THR A 52 5.77 8.95 17.22
CA THR A 52 5.48 7.52 17.38
C THR A 52 4.31 7.06 16.52
N GLY A 53 3.09 7.55 16.76
CA GLY A 53 1.92 7.02 16.08
C GLY A 53 1.84 7.38 14.59
N GLY A 54 2.28 8.58 14.18
CA GLY A 54 2.12 9.04 12.80
C GLY A 54 2.94 8.21 11.80
N PRO A 55 4.27 8.13 11.97
CA PRO A 55 5.13 7.29 11.14
C PRO A 55 4.77 5.79 11.18
N ARG A 56 4.32 5.28 12.34
CA ARG A 56 3.87 3.87 12.46
C ARG A 56 2.60 3.62 11.68
N TRP A 57 1.60 4.50 11.81
CA TRP A 57 0.38 4.44 11.03
C TRP A 57 0.68 4.52 9.54
N ALA A 58 1.54 5.47 9.14
CA ALA A 58 1.92 5.62 7.74
C ALA A 58 2.52 4.33 7.18
N THR A 59 3.52 3.78 7.87
CA THR A 59 4.22 2.55 7.47
C THR A 59 3.24 1.39 7.29
N PHE A 60 2.29 1.24 8.21
CA PHE A 60 1.23 0.24 8.08
C PHE A 60 0.34 0.51 6.86
N TYR A 61 -0.22 1.72 6.75
CA TYR A 61 -1.21 2.05 5.72
C TYR A 61 -0.59 1.94 4.32
N ASP A 62 0.56 2.58 4.10
CA ASP A 62 1.20 2.65 2.78
C ASP A 62 1.65 1.26 2.31
N GLN A 63 2.17 0.42 3.23
CA GLN A 63 2.47 -0.98 2.91
C GLN A 63 1.21 -1.79 2.60
N ALA A 64 0.18 -1.71 3.43
CA ALA A 64 -1.05 -2.49 3.25
C ALA A 64 -1.82 -2.06 1.99
N ALA A 65 -1.83 -0.77 1.68
CA ALA A 65 -2.39 -0.23 0.45
C ALA A 65 -1.62 -0.78 -0.75
N THR A 66 -0.29 -0.67 -0.73
CA THR A 66 0.59 -1.22 -1.78
C THR A 66 0.33 -2.70 -2.00
N ASP A 67 0.27 -3.49 -0.93
CA ASP A 67 0.01 -4.93 -1.00
C ASP A 67 -1.35 -5.27 -1.62
N THR A 68 -2.35 -4.45 -1.34
CA THR A 68 -3.70 -4.58 -1.90
C THR A 68 -3.70 -4.25 -3.40
N TYR A 69 -3.08 -3.14 -3.78
CA TYR A 69 -2.99 -2.69 -5.17
C TYR A 69 -2.17 -3.66 -6.02
N GLU A 70 -1.04 -4.17 -5.51
CA GLU A 70 -0.23 -5.15 -6.21
C GLU A 70 -1.00 -6.43 -6.46
N LEU A 71 -1.62 -7.04 -5.45
CA LEU A 71 -2.37 -8.29 -5.66
C LEU A 71 -3.55 -8.07 -6.62
N ALA A 72 -4.27 -6.96 -6.49
CA ALA A 72 -5.37 -6.64 -7.39
C ALA A 72 -4.89 -6.50 -8.84
N SER A 73 -3.79 -5.77 -9.05
CA SER A 73 -3.21 -5.55 -10.39
C SER A 73 -2.66 -6.84 -10.98
N LEU A 74 -1.92 -7.65 -10.20
CA LEU A 74 -1.39 -8.94 -10.64
C LEU A 74 -2.51 -9.93 -10.98
N SER A 75 -3.60 -9.94 -10.20
CA SER A 75 -4.77 -10.78 -10.50
C SER A 75 -5.48 -10.34 -11.78
N GLN A 76 -5.53 -9.03 -12.04
CA GLN A 76 -6.06 -8.48 -13.28
C GLN A 76 -5.19 -8.87 -14.48
N MET A 77 -3.87 -8.76 -14.37
CA MET A 77 -2.93 -9.16 -15.42
C MET A 77 -3.03 -10.66 -15.69
N ALA A 78 -3.04 -11.49 -14.63
CA ALA A 78 -3.19 -12.93 -14.76
C ALA A 78 -4.52 -13.32 -15.44
N ALA A 79 -5.61 -12.59 -15.17
CA ALA A 79 -6.86 -12.81 -15.89
C ALA A 79 -6.71 -12.55 -17.39
N GLN A 80 -6.02 -11.47 -17.80
CA GLN A 80 -5.80 -11.17 -19.21
C GLN A 80 -4.87 -12.19 -19.86
N GLU A 81 -3.72 -12.50 -19.25
CA GLU A 81 -2.76 -13.47 -19.78
C GLU A 81 -3.37 -14.86 -19.94
N LEU A 82 -4.10 -15.34 -18.92
CA LEU A 82 -4.81 -16.61 -19.01
C LEU A 82 -5.85 -16.60 -20.13
N GLY A 83 -6.53 -15.47 -20.35
CA GLY A 83 -7.44 -15.30 -21.48
C GLY A 83 -6.75 -15.52 -22.83
N TYR A 84 -5.55 -14.96 -23.02
CA TYR A 84 -4.76 -15.18 -24.24
C TYR A 84 -4.28 -16.62 -24.38
N LEU A 85 -3.79 -17.24 -23.30
CA LEU A 85 -3.33 -18.63 -23.31
C LEU A 85 -4.45 -19.59 -23.71
N ILE A 86 -5.65 -19.41 -23.13
CA ILE A 86 -6.82 -20.22 -23.45
C ILE A 86 -7.28 -19.98 -24.89
N MET A 87 -7.32 -18.72 -25.34
CA MET A 87 -7.65 -18.39 -26.73
C MET A 87 -6.68 -19.07 -27.71
N GLN A 88 -5.37 -19.05 -27.42
CA GLN A 88 -4.35 -19.70 -28.23
C GLN A 88 -4.51 -21.23 -28.28
N ALA A 89 -4.97 -21.85 -27.18
CA ALA A 89 -5.32 -23.27 -27.18
C ALA A 89 -6.53 -23.55 -28.10
N GLY A 90 -7.55 -22.68 -28.07
CA GLY A 90 -8.67 -22.73 -29.02
C GLY A 90 -8.22 -22.68 -30.48
N ASP A 91 -7.33 -21.73 -30.82
CA ASP A 91 -6.75 -21.62 -32.17
C ASP A 91 -6.02 -22.90 -32.60
N ASN A 92 -5.33 -23.56 -31.67
CA ASN A 92 -4.59 -24.79 -31.95
C ASN A 92 -5.54 -25.97 -32.23
N HIS A 93 -6.63 -26.09 -31.48
CA HIS A 93 -7.67 -27.10 -31.74
C HIS A 93 -8.36 -26.86 -33.08
N ALA A 94 -8.73 -25.61 -33.38
CA ALA A 94 -9.35 -25.25 -34.66
C ALA A 94 -8.47 -25.63 -35.86
N LYS A 95 -7.17 -25.30 -35.79
CA LYS A 95 -6.20 -25.68 -36.84
C LYS A 95 -6.01 -27.19 -36.95
N ALA A 96 -6.03 -27.91 -35.83
CA ALA A 96 -5.92 -29.37 -35.83
C ALA A 96 -7.14 -30.05 -36.48
N GLU A 97 -8.35 -29.52 -36.25
CA GLU A 97 -9.57 -29.98 -36.89
C GLU A 97 -9.56 -29.70 -38.41
N GLU A 98 -9.15 -28.50 -38.83
CA GLU A 98 -8.99 -28.13 -40.24
C GLU A 98 -7.98 -29.04 -40.97
N ALA A 99 -6.82 -29.28 -40.36
CA ALA A 99 -5.78 -30.15 -40.92
C ALA A 99 -6.22 -31.63 -41.00
N SER A 100 -7.12 -32.05 -40.10
CA SER A 100 -7.63 -33.43 -40.05
C SER A 100 -8.78 -33.68 -41.04
N ASN A 101 -9.39 -32.64 -41.62
CA ASN A 101 -10.45 -32.74 -42.64
C ASN A 101 -10.16 -31.91 -43.92
N PRO A 102 -9.19 -32.30 -44.77
CA PRO A 102 -8.73 -31.52 -45.94
C PRO A 102 -9.74 -31.36 -47.11
N GLY A 103 -11.00 -31.74 -46.94
CA GLY A 103 -12.03 -31.70 -47.99
C GLY A 103 -13.46 -31.63 -47.49
N GLY A 104 -13.67 -31.33 -46.20
CA GLY A 104 -15.00 -31.04 -45.66
C GLY A 104 -15.52 -29.73 -46.26
N SER A 105 -16.81 -29.68 -46.59
CA SER A 105 -17.47 -28.44 -47.01
C SER A 105 -17.12 -27.33 -46.02
N GLN A 106 -16.58 -26.25 -46.57
CA GLN A 106 -16.24 -25.02 -45.89
C GLN A 106 -17.54 -24.33 -45.41
N GLU A 107 -18.29 -24.98 -44.52
CA GLU A 107 -19.36 -24.34 -43.75
C GLU A 107 -18.67 -23.48 -42.70
N SER A 108 -18.32 -22.27 -43.14
CA SER A 108 -17.98 -21.11 -42.33
C SER A 108 -17.60 -21.47 -40.89
N GLY A 109 -16.37 -21.95 -40.72
CA GLY A 109 -15.64 -21.65 -39.50
C GLY A 109 -15.77 -20.14 -39.35
N GLY A 110 -16.63 -19.72 -38.43
CA GLY A 110 -16.76 -18.33 -38.06
C GLY A 110 -15.42 -17.95 -37.46
N GLY A 111 -14.47 -17.61 -38.33
CA GLY A 111 -13.19 -17.07 -37.92
C GLY A 111 -13.52 -15.98 -36.93
N ALA A 112 -12.97 -16.13 -35.72
CA ALA A 112 -13.23 -15.26 -34.59
C ALA A 112 -13.29 -13.80 -35.07
N SER A 113 -14.51 -13.27 -35.19
CA SER A 113 -14.71 -11.88 -35.55
C SER A 113 -14.40 -11.09 -34.28
N GLY A 114 -13.14 -10.64 -34.19
CA GLY A 114 -12.50 -10.01 -33.03
C GLY A 114 -11.80 -11.06 -32.17
N VAL A 115 -10.49 -11.28 -32.27
CA VAL A 115 -9.47 -10.33 -31.81
C VAL A 115 -8.27 -10.36 -32.79
N THR A 116 -8.16 -9.32 -33.62
CA THR A 116 -6.92 -9.03 -34.34
C THR A 116 -6.02 -8.21 -33.44
N GLY A 117 -4.78 -8.67 -33.26
CA GLY A 117 -3.74 -7.96 -32.52
C GLY A 117 -3.43 -8.62 -31.19
N VAL A 118 -2.54 -9.63 -31.22
CA VAL A 118 -1.67 -9.90 -30.06
C VAL A 118 -0.76 -8.68 -29.94
N THR A 119 -1.27 -7.64 -29.27
CA THR A 119 -0.42 -6.60 -28.75
C THR A 119 0.21 -7.24 -27.52
N PRO A 120 1.54 -7.41 -27.44
CA PRO A 120 2.14 -7.80 -26.18
C PRO A 120 1.64 -6.80 -25.13
N ILE A 121 0.96 -7.29 -24.11
CA ILE A 121 0.54 -6.42 -23.02
C ILE A 121 1.83 -5.85 -22.44
N ILE A 122 1.99 -4.54 -22.54
CA ILE A 122 2.83 -3.80 -21.60
C ILE A 122 2.21 -4.11 -20.26
N LEU A 123 2.88 -4.93 -19.44
CA LEU A 123 2.52 -5.17 -18.05
C LEU A 123 2.14 -3.81 -17.47
N SER A 124 0.84 -3.61 -17.25
CA SER A 124 0.34 -2.38 -16.66
C SER A 124 1.07 -2.27 -15.35
N GLN A 125 1.74 -1.15 -15.10
CA GLN A 125 2.43 -1.01 -13.82
C GLN A 125 1.40 -1.25 -12.72
N PRO A 126 1.74 -2.01 -11.66
CA PRO A 126 0.85 -2.10 -10.51
C PRO A 126 0.47 -0.69 -10.10
N PHE A 127 -0.82 -0.44 -9.89
CA PHE A 127 -1.26 0.88 -9.44
C PHE A 127 -0.56 1.22 -8.14
N GLN A 128 -0.11 2.46 -8.02
CA GLN A 128 0.59 2.91 -6.84
C GLN A 128 -0.39 3.70 -5.97
N PRO A 129 -0.59 3.35 -4.69
CA PRO A 129 -1.33 4.21 -3.78
C PRO A 129 -0.54 5.51 -3.58
N GLU A 130 -1.27 6.60 -3.37
CA GLU A 130 -0.71 7.82 -2.84
C GLU A 130 -0.20 7.56 -1.41
N LEU A 131 0.97 8.11 -1.07
CA LEU A 131 1.59 7.92 0.24
C LEU A 131 0.95 8.83 1.28
N CYS A 132 0.59 8.27 2.45
CA CYS A 132 -0.13 9.02 3.47
C CYS A 132 0.77 9.85 4.42
N VAL A 133 2.09 9.74 4.24
CA VAL A 133 3.12 10.36 5.10
C VAL A 133 2.99 11.89 5.12
N GLY A 134 3.23 12.47 6.31
CA GLY A 134 3.20 13.91 6.53
C GLY A 134 1.95 14.37 7.26
N ALA A 135 1.79 15.68 7.42
CA ALA A 135 0.69 16.28 8.16
C ALA A 135 0.18 17.57 7.49
N THR A 136 -1.14 17.68 7.39
CA THR A 136 -1.81 18.94 7.01
C THR A 136 -1.89 19.92 8.18
N GLU A 137 -2.00 19.43 9.42
CA GLU A 137 -1.95 20.25 10.64
C GLU A 137 -0.49 20.51 11.04
N THR A 138 -0.06 21.78 10.98
CA THR A 138 1.33 22.16 11.30
C THR A 138 1.55 22.62 12.74
N SER A 139 0.48 22.85 13.49
CA SER A 139 0.53 23.44 14.84
C SER A 139 -0.38 22.68 15.82
N PRO A 140 0.02 22.58 17.10
CA PRO A 140 -0.86 22.11 18.18
C PRO A 140 -2.14 22.95 18.29
N PRO A 141 -3.19 22.46 18.97
CA PRO A 141 -4.45 23.19 19.13
C PRO A 141 -4.27 24.47 19.96
N ASP A 142 -5.23 25.38 19.83
CA ASP A 142 -5.30 26.57 20.68
C ASP A 142 -5.14 26.20 22.16
N ARG A 143 -4.46 27.08 22.91
CA ARG A 143 -4.21 26.93 24.36
C ARG A 143 -3.27 25.78 24.74
N TRP A 144 -2.65 25.08 23.77
CA TRP A 144 -1.61 24.09 24.06
C TRP A 144 -0.47 24.66 24.93
N GLU A 145 -0.10 25.92 24.71
CA GLU A 145 0.92 26.64 25.49
C GLU A 145 0.59 26.72 27.00
N LEU A 146 -0.68 26.53 27.42
CA LEU A 146 -1.05 26.45 28.84
C LEU A 146 -0.47 25.22 29.54
N ILE A 147 -0.19 24.14 28.79
CA ILE A 147 0.25 22.84 29.31
C ILE A 147 1.56 22.35 28.72
N LYS A 148 2.14 23.06 27.74
CA LYS A 148 3.31 22.63 26.96
C LYS A 148 4.53 22.22 27.81
N GLU A 149 4.73 22.85 28.96
CA GLU A 149 5.83 22.53 29.87
C GLU A 149 5.61 21.22 30.67
N TYR A 150 4.38 20.68 30.65
CA TYR A 150 3.98 19.52 31.45
C TYR A 150 3.60 18.30 30.61
N VAL A 151 3.25 18.48 29.34
CA VAL A 151 2.96 17.37 28.41
C VAL A 151 4.25 16.67 28.01
N THR A 152 4.17 15.35 27.88
CA THR A 152 5.28 14.51 27.42
C THR A 152 5.04 13.97 26.02
N GLU A 153 3.78 13.88 25.60
CA GLU A 153 3.39 13.41 24.28
C GLU A 153 3.23 14.57 23.29
N GLU A 154 3.46 14.27 22.01
CA GLU A 154 3.27 15.22 20.93
C GLU A 154 1.79 15.27 20.49
N TRP A 155 1.39 16.41 19.91
CA TRP A 155 0.07 16.53 19.32
C TRP A 155 -0.07 15.61 18.10
N ALA A 156 -1.05 14.72 18.13
CA ALA A 156 -1.40 13.88 16.99
C ALA A 156 -2.03 14.74 15.86
N ASN A 157 -1.17 15.26 14.98
CA ASN A 157 -1.54 16.14 13.87
C ASN A 157 -1.95 15.39 12.60
N CYS A 158 -2.43 14.15 12.74
CA CYS A 158 -3.01 13.37 11.65
C CYS A 158 -4.33 13.97 11.14
N SER A 159 -4.77 13.55 9.97
CA SER A 159 -6.05 13.92 9.35
C SER A 159 -7.04 12.76 9.43
N GLU A 160 -7.90 12.78 10.45
CA GLU A 160 -8.85 11.71 10.74
C GLU A 160 -9.87 11.51 9.61
N GLY A 161 -10.30 12.63 9.01
CA GLY A 161 -11.29 12.63 7.93
C GLY A 161 -10.77 11.98 6.66
N ARG A 162 -9.51 12.25 6.28
CA ARG A 162 -8.84 11.63 5.14
C ARG A 162 -8.66 10.14 5.36
N ILE A 163 -8.13 9.76 6.52
CA ILE A 163 -7.92 8.36 6.90
C ILE A 163 -9.24 7.58 6.89
N ALA A 164 -10.29 8.10 7.53
CA ALA A 164 -11.60 7.45 7.56
C ALA A 164 -12.23 7.34 6.16
N THR A 165 -12.04 8.34 5.30
CA THR A 165 -12.55 8.33 3.93
C THR A 165 -11.84 7.28 3.08
N ALA A 166 -10.51 7.24 3.13
CA ALA A 166 -9.74 6.16 2.49
C ALA A 166 -10.19 4.78 2.97
N GLY A 167 -10.42 4.63 4.28
CA GLY A 167 -10.94 3.38 4.85
C GLY A 167 -12.26 2.93 4.26
N ARG A 168 -13.19 3.87 4.00
CA ARG A 168 -14.47 3.58 3.34
C ARG A 168 -14.27 3.15 1.88
N HIS A 169 -13.37 3.79 1.15
CA HIS A 169 -13.10 3.43 -0.24
C HIS A 169 -12.49 2.02 -0.35
N PHE A 170 -11.52 1.67 0.49
CA PHE A 170 -10.99 0.31 0.57
C PHE A 170 -12.06 -0.72 0.97
N ALA A 171 -12.89 -0.42 1.98
CA ALA A 171 -13.97 -1.31 2.38
C ALA A 171 -14.99 -1.54 1.25
N GLN A 172 -15.34 -0.48 0.50
CA GLN A 172 -16.27 -0.56 -0.63
C GLN A 172 -15.69 -1.36 -1.79
N PHE A 173 -14.43 -1.09 -2.17
CA PHE A 173 -13.71 -1.89 -3.17
C PHE A 173 -13.68 -3.36 -2.75
N GLY A 174 -13.27 -3.63 -1.51
CA GLY A 174 -13.05 -4.98 -1.04
C GLY A 174 -14.32 -5.81 -0.85
N ALA A 175 -15.44 -5.18 -0.50
CA ALA A 175 -16.72 -5.87 -0.35
C ALA A 175 -17.27 -6.45 -1.67
N GLN A 176 -16.88 -5.89 -2.82
CA GLN A 176 -17.40 -6.32 -4.12
C GLN A 176 -16.60 -7.46 -4.75
N GLN A 177 -15.29 -7.57 -4.44
CA GLN A 177 -14.42 -8.53 -5.13
C GLN A 177 -14.80 -10.01 -4.93
N PRO A 178 -15.23 -10.48 -3.74
CA PRO A 178 -15.63 -11.90 -3.58
C PRO A 178 -16.78 -12.31 -4.50
N ALA A 179 -17.75 -11.43 -4.71
CA ALA A 179 -18.87 -11.69 -5.62
C ALA A 179 -18.41 -11.74 -7.08
N LYS A 180 -17.52 -10.82 -7.48
CA LYS A 180 -16.93 -10.80 -8.83
C LYS A 180 -16.07 -12.03 -9.11
N ALA A 181 -15.25 -12.45 -8.15
CA ALA A 181 -14.46 -13.67 -8.23
C ALA A 181 -15.35 -14.92 -8.41
N MET A 182 -16.42 -15.04 -7.62
CA MET A 182 -17.36 -16.16 -7.75
C MET A 182 -18.14 -16.11 -9.07
N LEU A 183 -18.46 -14.92 -9.58
CA LEU A 183 -19.10 -14.76 -10.87
C LEU A 183 -18.20 -15.27 -12.02
N LEU A 184 -16.91 -14.90 -12.02
CA LEU A 184 -15.93 -15.44 -12.98
C LEU A 184 -15.96 -16.98 -12.94
N TRP A 185 -15.82 -17.56 -11.74
CA TRP A 185 -15.81 -19.01 -11.57
C TRP A 185 -17.07 -19.68 -12.12
N ALA A 186 -18.25 -19.16 -11.77
CA ALA A 186 -19.51 -19.71 -12.22
C ALA A 186 -19.69 -19.62 -13.74
N GLN A 187 -19.27 -18.50 -14.35
CA GLN A 187 -19.34 -18.29 -15.79
C GLN A 187 -18.39 -19.22 -16.55
N VAL A 188 -17.16 -19.40 -16.07
CA VAL A 188 -16.21 -20.34 -16.67
C VAL A 188 -16.68 -21.78 -16.49
N LEU A 189 -17.14 -22.18 -15.30
CA LEU A 189 -17.62 -23.54 -15.02
C LEU A 189 -18.84 -23.93 -15.87
N ALA A 190 -19.68 -22.96 -16.24
CA ALA A 190 -20.79 -23.18 -17.16
C ALA A 190 -20.34 -23.55 -18.58
N ILE A 191 -19.11 -23.15 -18.97
CA ILE A 191 -18.49 -23.48 -20.25
C ILE A 191 -17.56 -24.68 -20.09
N PHE A 192 -16.54 -24.61 -19.24
CA PHE A 192 -15.67 -25.74 -18.89
C PHE A 192 -16.34 -26.62 -17.82
N THR A 193 -17.43 -27.29 -18.22
CA THR A 193 -18.22 -28.17 -17.35
C THR A 193 -17.41 -29.35 -16.80
N PRO A 194 -17.85 -30.01 -15.72
CA PRO A 194 -17.15 -31.19 -15.18
C PRO A 194 -16.92 -32.32 -16.20
N GLU A 195 -17.81 -32.46 -17.19
CA GLU A 195 -17.62 -33.41 -18.28
C GLU A 195 -16.48 -33.00 -19.20
N ARG A 196 -16.41 -31.70 -19.56
CA ARG A 196 -15.32 -31.13 -20.38
C ARG A 196 -13.99 -31.11 -19.61
N GLN A 197 -14.00 -31.04 -18.29
CA GLN A 197 -12.77 -31.15 -17.48
C GLN A 197 -12.18 -32.57 -17.44
N LYS A 198 -12.81 -33.57 -18.07
CA LYS A 198 -12.15 -34.86 -18.32
C LYS A 198 -10.99 -34.72 -19.32
N PHE A 199 -10.97 -33.65 -20.12
CA PHE A 199 -9.82 -33.26 -20.92
C PHE A 199 -8.76 -32.61 -20.01
N GLY A 200 -7.55 -33.16 -20.02
CA GLY A 200 -6.46 -32.75 -19.11
C GLY A 200 -6.08 -31.28 -19.22
N GLU A 201 -6.10 -30.72 -20.43
CA GLU A 201 -5.85 -29.31 -20.70
C GLU A 201 -6.92 -28.40 -20.07
N ILE A 202 -8.21 -28.69 -20.30
CA ILE A 202 -9.32 -27.94 -19.70
C ILE A 202 -9.27 -27.99 -18.17
N LYS A 203 -8.88 -29.15 -17.60
CA LYS A 203 -8.66 -29.28 -16.16
C LYS A 203 -7.52 -28.39 -15.66
N ALA A 204 -6.42 -28.29 -16.41
CA ALA A 204 -5.31 -27.41 -16.07
C ALA A 204 -5.73 -25.93 -16.11
N PHE A 205 -6.42 -25.51 -17.17
CA PHE A 205 -6.96 -24.15 -17.26
C PHE A 205 -7.93 -23.83 -16.12
N MET A 206 -8.77 -24.78 -15.70
CA MET A 206 -9.65 -24.57 -14.55
C MET A 206 -8.88 -24.35 -13.23
N ALA A 207 -7.71 -24.96 -13.05
CA ALA A 207 -6.87 -24.71 -11.89
C ALA A 207 -6.26 -23.30 -11.92
N GLU A 208 -5.84 -22.82 -13.09
CA GLU A 208 -5.34 -21.44 -13.28
C GLU A 208 -6.46 -20.40 -13.10
N VAL A 209 -7.68 -20.69 -13.58
CA VAL A 209 -8.87 -19.84 -13.32
C VAL A 209 -9.16 -19.77 -11.82
N GLU A 210 -8.95 -20.85 -11.07
CA GLU A 210 -9.08 -20.83 -9.60
C GLU A 210 -8.04 -19.92 -8.94
N GLN A 211 -6.81 -19.88 -9.45
CA GLN A 211 -5.77 -18.97 -8.94
C GLN A 211 -6.15 -17.51 -9.18
N VAL A 212 -6.60 -17.16 -10.40
CA VAL A 212 -7.10 -15.81 -10.72
C VAL A 212 -8.28 -15.42 -9.82
N ARG A 213 -9.26 -16.31 -9.67
CA ARG A 213 -10.40 -16.15 -8.76
C ARG A 213 -9.93 -15.87 -7.33
N THR A 214 -8.96 -16.64 -6.85
CA THR A 214 -8.43 -16.52 -5.49
C THR A 214 -7.71 -15.18 -5.30
N GLY A 215 -6.92 -14.75 -6.29
CA GLY A 215 -6.27 -13.43 -6.32
C GLY A 215 -7.27 -12.28 -6.21
N ILE A 216 -8.29 -12.26 -7.06
CA ILE A 216 -9.37 -11.25 -7.03
C ILE A 216 -10.10 -11.30 -5.67
N GLY A 217 -10.48 -12.49 -5.20
CA GLY A 217 -11.19 -12.63 -3.94
C GLY A 217 -10.39 -12.16 -2.73
N LYS A 218 -9.08 -12.43 -2.70
CA LYS A 218 -8.18 -12.08 -1.59
C LYS A 218 -7.76 -10.60 -1.60
N SER A 219 -7.59 -9.97 -2.76
CA SER A 219 -7.35 -8.52 -2.83
C SER A 219 -8.51 -7.71 -2.24
N GLY A 220 -9.72 -8.28 -2.23
CA GLY A 220 -10.89 -7.67 -1.61
C GLY A 220 -10.99 -7.84 -0.10
N ALA A 221 -11.78 -8.81 0.37
CA ALA A 221 -12.13 -8.92 1.79
C ALA A 221 -10.92 -9.14 2.71
N PRO A 222 -10.02 -10.09 2.44
CA PRO A 222 -8.84 -10.32 3.29
C PRO A 222 -7.89 -9.11 3.39
N LEU A 223 -7.71 -8.36 2.30
CA LEU A 223 -6.79 -7.22 2.25
C LEU A 223 -7.52 -5.89 2.42
N ALA A 224 -8.27 -5.44 1.41
CA ALA A 224 -8.89 -4.12 1.39
C ALA A 224 -9.92 -3.89 2.52
N VAL A 225 -10.77 -4.87 2.86
CA VAL A 225 -11.72 -4.69 3.99
C VAL A 225 -10.98 -4.63 5.33
N THR A 226 -9.93 -5.43 5.51
CA THR A 226 -9.07 -5.39 6.71
C THR A 226 -8.39 -4.03 6.86
N LEU A 227 -7.80 -3.51 5.78
CA LEU A 227 -7.23 -2.17 5.73
C LEU A 227 -8.29 -1.10 6.04
N GLY A 228 -9.46 -1.20 5.41
CA GLY A 228 -10.58 -0.29 5.64
C GLY A 228 -11.02 -0.24 7.10
N ALA A 229 -11.11 -1.40 7.75
CA ALA A 229 -11.43 -1.50 9.17
C ALA A 229 -10.33 -0.91 10.08
N ALA A 230 -9.05 -1.06 9.71
CA ALA A 230 -7.94 -0.45 10.44
C ALA A 230 -7.99 1.09 10.34
N CYS A 231 -8.23 1.63 9.13
CA CYS A 231 -8.42 3.07 8.90
C CYS A 231 -9.58 3.62 9.73
N GLY A 232 -10.73 2.93 9.74
CA GLY A 232 -11.89 3.33 10.53
C GLY A 232 -11.60 3.36 12.03
N ALA A 233 -10.90 2.34 12.54
CA ALA A 233 -10.54 2.26 13.96
C ALA A 233 -9.55 3.35 14.38
N PHE A 234 -8.47 3.54 13.61
CA PHE A 234 -7.47 4.57 13.90
C PHE A 234 -8.07 5.98 13.81
N GLY A 235 -8.76 6.30 12.71
CA GLY A 235 -9.38 7.60 12.51
C GLY A 235 -10.40 7.96 13.59
N ALA A 236 -11.18 7.00 14.08
CA ALA A 236 -12.12 7.23 15.17
C ALA A 236 -11.43 7.55 16.50
N VAL A 237 -10.36 6.81 16.85
CA VAL A 237 -9.60 7.05 18.08
C VAL A 237 -8.92 8.42 18.05
N ALA A 238 -8.29 8.77 16.92
CA ALA A 238 -7.67 10.08 16.73
C ALA A 238 -8.71 11.21 16.85
N ALA A 239 -9.89 11.07 16.22
CA ALA A 239 -10.93 12.10 16.23
C ALA A 239 -11.45 12.37 17.64
N VAL A 240 -11.75 11.32 18.40
CA VAL A 240 -12.22 11.42 19.79
C VAL A 240 -11.14 12.03 20.68
N SER A 241 -9.89 11.58 20.54
CA SER A 241 -8.77 12.03 21.38
C SER A 241 -8.43 13.49 21.15
N LYS A 242 -8.40 13.94 19.89
CA LYS A 242 -8.18 15.35 19.54
C LYS A 242 -9.33 16.25 19.99
N THR A 243 -10.57 15.82 19.81
CA THR A 243 -11.76 16.57 20.26
C THR A 243 -11.79 16.71 21.79
N SER A 244 -11.48 15.63 22.50
CA SER A 244 -11.41 15.63 23.97
C SER A 244 -10.28 16.53 24.47
N THR A 245 -9.12 16.53 23.81
CA THR A 245 -7.99 17.42 24.13
C THR A 245 -8.37 18.88 23.97
N LYS A 246 -8.98 19.26 22.83
CA LYS A 246 -9.45 20.63 22.59
C LYS A 246 -10.46 21.08 23.66
N THR A 247 -11.33 20.17 24.09
CA THR A 247 -12.32 20.43 25.15
C THR A 247 -11.66 20.62 26.52
N LEU A 248 -10.69 19.77 26.88
CA LEU A 248 -9.93 19.88 28.13
C LEU A 248 -9.15 21.20 28.21
N LEU A 249 -8.55 21.63 27.10
CA LEU A 249 -7.82 22.89 27.01
C LEU A 249 -8.74 24.11 27.16
N LEU A 250 -9.94 24.06 26.58
CA LEU A 250 -10.95 25.11 26.76
C LEU A 250 -11.40 25.21 28.22
N LEU A 251 -11.66 24.07 28.87
CA LEU A 251 -12.03 24.03 30.29
C LEU A 251 -10.90 24.53 31.19
N LEU A 252 -9.65 24.18 30.86
CA LEU A 252 -8.48 24.68 31.58
C LEU A 252 -8.39 26.21 31.51
N GLU A 253 -8.56 26.81 30.33
CA GLU A 253 -8.54 28.27 30.20
C GLU A 253 -9.59 28.93 31.10
N ALA A 254 -10.83 28.43 31.11
CA ALA A 254 -11.90 28.95 31.97
C ALA A 254 -11.56 28.85 33.46
N GLU A 255 -10.98 27.74 33.91
CA GLU A 255 -10.51 27.55 35.28
C GLU A 255 -9.36 28.50 35.64
N LEU A 256 -8.41 28.70 34.72
CA LEU A 256 -7.31 29.66 34.91
C LEU A 256 -7.81 31.10 34.99
N GLU A 257 -8.86 31.45 34.24
CA GLU A 257 -9.51 32.77 34.34
C GLU A 257 -10.17 32.97 35.71
N ILE A 258 -10.87 31.94 36.23
CA ILE A 258 -11.45 31.95 37.58
C ILE A 258 -10.35 32.13 38.63
N ILE A 259 -9.25 31.37 38.53
CA ILE A 259 -8.10 31.48 39.43
C ILE A 259 -7.48 32.88 39.36
N SER A 260 -7.34 33.46 38.16
CA SER A 260 -6.83 34.82 37.97
C SER A 260 -7.71 35.87 38.66
N LYS A 261 -9.04 35.77 38.50
CA LYS A 261 -10.01 36.63 39.19
C LYS A 261 -9.93 36.46 40.72
N ALA A 262 -9.82 35.23 41.20
CA ALA A 262 -9.65 34.94 42.62
C ALA A 262 -8.35 35.55 43.18
N LYS A 263 -7.25 35.53 42.42
CA LYS A 263 -5.98 36.19 42.82
C LYS A 263 -6.14 37.70 42.94
N MET A 264 -6.93 38.34 42.06
CA MET A 264 -7.20 39.78 42.16
C MET A 264 -7.96 40.13 43.44
N VAL A 265 -8.99 39.36 43.77
CA VAL A 265 -9.75 39.54 45.02
C VAL A 265 -8.87 39.24 46.25
N ALA A 266 -8.01 38.21 46.18
CA ALA A 266 -7.13 37.84 47.29
C ALA A 266 -6.14 38.96 47.70
N LYS A 267 -5.77 39.87 46.79
CA LYS A 267 -4.85 40.98 47.08
C LYS A 267 -5.34 41.93 48.18
N VAL A 268 -6.66 42.03 48.39
CA VAL A 268 -7.25 42.92 49.40
C VAL A 268 -7.58 42.22 50.72
N LEU A 269 -7.25 40.93 50.85
CA LEU A 269 -7.51 40.14 52.06
C LEU A 269 -6.36 40.22 53.09
N PRO A 270 -6.64 40.11 54.39
CA PRO A 270 -5.62 40.13 55.46
C PRO A 270 -4.53 39.06 55.32
N ASN A 271 -4.84 37.91 54.72
CA ASN A 271 -3.96 36.76 54.50
C ASN A 271 -3.56 36.58 53.01
N SER A 272 -3.49 37.68 52.25
CA SER A 272 -3.28 37.68 50.79
C SER A 272 -2.14 36.79 50.30
N LYS A 273 -0.97 36.80 50.96
CA LYS A 273 0.20 35.99 50.55
C LYS A 273 -0.08 34.49 50.56
N GLU A 274 -0.77 34.01 51.60
CA GLU A 274 -1.07 32.58 51.76
C GLU A 274 -2.13 32.13 50.75
N VAL A 275 -3.17 32.95 50.56
CA VAL A 275 -4.24 32.67 49.57
C VAL A 275 -3.68 32.68 48.15
N ILE A 276 -2.83 33.65 47.80
CA ILE A 276 -2.20 33.71 46.48
C ILE A 276 -1.26 32.51 46.26
N ARG A 277 -0.50 32.09 47.27
CA ARG A 277 0.32 30.87 47.21
C ARG A 277 -0.53 29.64 46.91
N ALA A 278 -1.63 29.45 47.65
CA ALA A 278 -2.54 28.33 47.43
C ALA A 278 -3.18 28.35 46.03
N LEU A 279 -3.52 29.54 45.51
CA LEU A 279 -4.04 29.70 44.14
C LEU A 279 -2.99 29.40 43.06
N ASN A 280 -1.72 29.76 43.27
CA ASN A 280 -0.61 29.39 42.37
C ASN A 280 -0.37 27.87 42.36
N GLU A 281 -0.42 27.24 43.54
CA GLU A 281 -0.33 25.78 43.67
C GLU A 281 -1.49 25.09 42.94
N ARG A 282 -2.72 25.60 43.08
CA ARG A 282 -3.90 25.10 42.36
C ARG A 282 -3.77 25.27 40.85
N GLU A 283 -3.30 26.41 40.37
CA GLU A 283 -3.03 26.64 38.94
C GLU A 283 -2.02 25.63 38.38
N THR A 284 -0.93 25.39 39.12
CA THR A 284 0.08 24.41 38.70
C THR A 284 -0.49 23.00 38.69
N ALA A 285 -1.26 22.64 39.72
CA ALA A 285 -1.88 21.31 39.83
C ALA A 285 -2.88 21.04 38.70
N ILE A 286 -3.73 22.01 38.34
CA ILE A 286 -4.70 21.81 37.25
C ILE A 286 -4.02 21.75 35.89
N LYS A 287 -2.99 22.57 35.62
CA LYS A 287 -2.18 22.46 34.39
C LYS A 287 -1.54 21.07 34.24
N LYS A 288 -0.95 20.55 35.31
CA LYS A 288 -0.38 19.18 35.33
C LYS A 288 -1.44 18.10 35.12
N ALA A 289 -2.57 18.18 35.82
CA ALA A 289 -3.64 17.21 35.68
C ALA A 289 -4.23 17.20 34.25
N THR A 290 -4.40 18.39 33.64
CA THR A 290 -4.82 18.50 32.24
C THR A 290 -3.76 17.92 31.30
N ALA A 291 -2.47 18.21 31.51
CA ALA A 291 -1.39 17.65 30.71
C ALA A 291 -1.35 16.11 30.77
N GLU A 292 -1.47 15.52 31.97
CA GLU A 292 -1.53 14.07 32.16
C GLU A 292 -2.75 13.44 31.45
N ALA A 293 -3.89 14.13 31.44
CA ALA A 293 -5.07 13.68 30.70
C ALA A 293 -4.87 13.75 29.19
N VAL A 294 -4.22 14.81 28.69
CA VAL A 294 -3.87 14.96 27.27
C VAL A 294 -2.86 13.89 26.84
N ASP A 295 -1.82 13.63 27.63
CA ASP A 295 -0.84 12.58 27.35
C ASP A 295 -1.52 11.20 27.24
N LYS A 296 -2.50 10.90 28.11
CA LYS A 296 -3.29 9.65 28.01
C LYS A 296 -4.06 9.57 26.71
N LEU A 297 -4.64 10.69 26.23
CA LEU A 297 -5.37 10.73 24.97
C LEU A 297 -4.43 10.54 23.77
N MET A 298 -3.25 11.18 23.76
CA MET A 298 -2.27 10.99 22.68
C MET A 298 -1.73 9.56 22.64
N LYS A 299 -1.48 8.94 23.81
CA LYS A 299 -1.12 7.51 23.91
C LYS A 299 -2.17 6.56 23.34
N LEU A 300 -3.45 6.90 23.42
CA LEU A 300 -4.50 6.10 22.79
C LEU A 300 -4.38 6.11 21.26
N VAL A 301 -3.99 7.24 20.67
CA VAL A 301 -3.73 7.35 19.23
C VAL A 301 -2.54 6.48 18.83
N ASP A 302 -1.43 6.55 19.57
CA ASP A 302 -0.26 5.69 19.34
C ASP A 302 -0.61 4.20 19.45
N THR A 303 -1.37 3.83 20.48
CA THR A 303 -1.83 2.45 20.67
C THR A 303 -2.71 1.98 19.49
N ALA A 304 -3.50 2.87 18.89
CA ALA A 304 -4.29 2.53 17.72
C ALA A 304 -3.41 2.30 16.48
N ALA A 305 -2.34 3.08 16.30
CA ALA A 305 -1.35 2.85 15.25
C ALA A 305 -0.64 1.50 15.43
N ASP A 306 -0.25 1.15 16.66
CA ASP A 306 0.41 -0.13 16.96
C ASP A 306 -0.48 -1.33 16.63
N LYS A 307 -1.75 -1.28 17.02
CA LYS A 307 -2.74 -2.32 16.69
C LYS A 307 -2.98 -2.45 15.19
N ALA A 308 -2.87 -1.35 14.44
CA ALA A 308 -2.98 -1.40 12.99
C ALA A 308 -1.73 -2.07 12.39
N ALA A 309 -0.53 -1.68 12.82
CA ALA A 309 0.72 -2.27 12.37
C ALA A 309 0.79 -3.79 12.56
N GLU A 310 0.28 -4.32 13.68
CA GLU A 310 0.17 -5.77 13.92
C GLU A 310 -0.63 -6.51 12.84
N ARG A 311 -1.63 -5.85 12.23
CA ARG A 311 -2.45 -6.43 11.15
C ARG A 311 -1.74 -6.39 9.79
N GLY A 312 -0.76 -5.50 9.61
CA GLY A 312 -0.06 -5.31 8.35
C GLY A 312 0.67 -6.56 7.87
N GLN A 313 1.25 -7.33 8.79
CA GLN A 313 1.96 -8.57 8.43
C GLN A 313 1.03 -9.61 7.81
N GLY A 314 -0.23 -9.70 8.27
CA GLY A 314 -1.22 -10.62 7.70
C GLY A 314 -1.57 -10.26 6.25
N ILE A 315 -1.71 -8.97 5.97
CA ILE A 315 -1.95 -8.43 4.62
C ILE A 315 -0.76 -8.75 3.71
N TYR A 316 0.45 -8.45 4.15
CA TYR A 316 1.68 -8.70 3.40
C TYR A 316 1.86 -10.18 3.05
N ASN A 317 1.72 -11.07 4.04
CA ASN A 317 1.86 -12.51 3.84
C ASN A 317 0.82 -13.04 2.85
N THR A 318 -0.45 -12.65 3.05
CA THR A 318 -1.56 -13.06 2.17
C THR A 318 -1.34 -12.59 0.73
N SER A 319 -0.89 -11.34 0.56
CA SER A 319 -0.58 -10.78 -0.76
C SER A 319 0.53 -11.56 -1.45
N THR A 320 1.65 -11.77 -0.76
CA THR A 320 2.83 -12.45 -1.29
C THR A 320 2.55 -13.91 -1.66
N GLU A 321 1.91 -14.68 -0.78
CA GLU A 321 1.55 -16.08 -1.04
C GLU A 321 0.59 -16.20 -2.23
N THR A 322 -0.42 -15.32 -2.29
CA THR A 322 -1.44 -15.40 -3.34
C THR A 322 -0.90 -14.93 -4.67
N ALA A 323 -0.06 -13.90 -4.69
CA ALA A 323 0.64 -13.46 -5.89
C ALA A 323 1.55 -14.58 -6.42
N GLY A 324 2.31 -15.26 -5.55
CA GLY A 324 3.19 -16.36 -5.96
C GLY A 324 2.48 -17.49 -6.69
N ALA A 325 1.20 -17.74 -6.37
CA ALA A 325 0.38 -18.73 -7.07
C ALA A 325 0.05 -18.34 -8.53
N LEU A 326 0.19 -17.06 -8.91
CA LEU A 326 -0.04 -16.56 -10.27
C LEU A 326 1.20 -16.66 -11.18
N ARG A 327 2.35 -17.09 -10.64
CA ARG A 327 3.64 -17.14 -11.36
C ARG A 327 3.55 -17.85 -12.70
N ASP A 328 2.91 -19.01 -12.73
CA ASP A 328 2.88 -19.86 -13.92
C ASP A 328 2.01 -19.24 -15.04
N ILE A 329 1.01 -18.43 -14.68
CA ILE A 329 0.19 -17.65 -15.62
C ILE A 329 0.96 -16.41 -16.12
N LEU A 330 1.63 -15.71 -15.21
CA LEU A 330 2.30 -14.43 -15.48
C LEU A 330 3.65 -14.59 -16.18
N GLY A 331 4.28 -15.77 -16.09
CA GLY A 331 5.59 -16.04 -16.68
C GLY A 331 6.78 -15.45 -15.92
N PHE A 332 6.56 -14.87 -14.75
CA PHE A 332 7.59 -14.31 -13.86
C PHE A 332 7.22 -14.54 -12.39
N THR A 333 8.15 -14.33 -11.46
CA THR A 333 7.88 -14.51 -10.00
C THR A 333 7.41 -13.20 -9.38
N PRO A 334 6.10 -12.98 -9.18
CA PRO A 334 5.61 -11.74 -8.59
C PRO A 334 6.03 -11.64 -7.13
N ARG A 335 6.31 -10.40 -6.69
CA ARG A 335 6.76 -10.10 -5.32
C ARG A 335 7.91 -11.01 -4.86
N GLN A 336 8.90 -11.21 -5.73
CA GLN A 336 10.03 -12.08 -5.44
C GLN A 336 10.73 -11.67 -4.14
N ILE A 337 10.92 -12.63 -3.24
CA ILE A 337 11.61 -12.45 -1.96
C ILE A 337 13.03 -13.03 -1.98
N ASP A 338 13.34 -13.86 -2.98
CA ASP A 338 14.65 -14.49 -3.12
C ASP A 338 15.67 -13.52 -3.76
N PRO A 339 16.94 -13.55 -3.33
CA PRO A 339 17.99 -12.71 -3.91
C PRO A 339 18.20 -12.98 -5.41
N ILE A 340 18.47 -11.93 -6.18
CA ILE A 340 18.81 -12.05 -7.60
C ILE A 340 20.34 -12.06 -7.79
N HIS A 341 20.85 -13.04 -8.54
CA HIS A 341 22.28 -13.24 -8.79
C HIS A 341 22.62 -13.12 -10.29
N GLY A 342 23.86 -12.72 -10.60
CA GLY A 342 24.44 -12.93 -11.93
C GLY A 342 24.15 -11.89 -13.01
N THR A 343 23.74 -10.67 -12.66
CA THR A 343 23.43 -9.62 -13.65
C THR A 343 24.62 -8.68 -13.94
N GLY A 344 24.75 -8.25 -15.19
CA GLY A 344 25.76 -7.29 -15.65
C GLY A 344 25.43 -5.84 -15.28
N VAL A 345 26.41 -4.94 -15.42
CA VAL A 345 26.27 -3.52 -15.02
C VAL A 345 25.18 -2.77 -15.81
N THR A 346 25.05 -3.05 -17.11
CA THR A 346 23.98 -2.45 -17.96
C THR A 346 22.60 -2.91 -17.53
N THR A 347 22.46 -4.21 -17.24
CA THR A 347 21.21 -4.80 -16.73
C THR A 347 20.82 -4.21 -15.38
N ASN A 348 21.78 -3.79 -14.55
CA ASN A 348 21.49 -3.15 -13.27
C ASN A 348 20.99 -1.71 -13.41
N SER A 349 21.44 -0.96 -14.41
CA SER A 349 20.94 0.41 -14.67
C SER A 349 19.50 0.36 -15.16
N GLU A 350 19.21 -0.49 -16.14
CA GLU A 350 17.85 -0.65 -16.69
C GLU A 350 16.85 -1.14 -15.63
N ARG A 351 17.29 -2.02 -14.73
CA ARG A 351 16.48 -2.46 -13.57
C ARG A 351 16.32 -1.39 -12.50
N GLY A 352 17.28 -0.48 -12.40
CA GLY A 352 17.18 0.72 -11.54
C GLY A 352 16.09 1.65 -12.07
N ASP A 353 16.19 2.01 -13.36
CA ASP A 353 15.23 2.88 -14.03
C ASP A 353 13.82 2.26 -14.03
N ASP A 354 13.70 0.95 -14.30
CA ASP A 354 12.42 0.25 -14.22
C ASP A 354 11.86 0.19 -12.79
N GLY A 355 12.74 0.02 -11.80
CA GLY A 355 12.37 0.08 -10.38
C GLY A 355 11.83 1.45 -9.98
N GLU A 356 12.49 2.53 -10.39
CA GLU A 356 12.02 3.91 -10.19
C GLU A 356 10.66 4.14 -10.85
N ARG A 357 10.53 3.72 -12.12
CA ARG A 357 9.28 3.78 -12.87
C ARG A 357 8.14 3.05 -12.16
N ARG A 358 8.39 1.84 -11.63
CA ARG A 358 7.40 1.04 -10.86
C ARG A 358 7.08 1.65 -9.51
N ALA A 359 8.04 2.33 -8.89
CA ALA A 359 7.82 3.06 -7.65
C ALA A 359 6.96 4.32 -7.85
N GLY A 360 6.83 4.80 -9.08
CA GLY A 360 6.05 5.98 -9.47
C GLY A 360 6.91 7.23 -9.70
N ILE A 361 8.23 7.09 -9.74
CA ILE A 361 9.17 8.20 -9.92
C ILE A 361 9.19 8.62 -11.39
N GLY A 362 9.02 9.92 -11.66
CA GLY A 362 9.10 10.47 -13.01
C GLY A 362 10.54 10.64 -13.51
N ASP A 363 10.70 10.73 -14.84
CA ASP A 363 11.99 10.96 -15.55
C ASP A 363 12.57 12.39 -15.37
N SER A 364 12.54 12.90 -14.14
CA SER A 364 13.06 14.22 -13.82
C SER A 364 14.56 14.17 -13.55
N LYS A 365 15.26 15.27 -13.86
CA LYS A 365 16.70 15.36 -13.59
C LYS A 365 16.93 15.50 -12.08
N LYS A 366 17.53 14.48 -11.48
CA LYS A 366 17.90 14.46 -10.05
C LYS A 366 18.85 15.60 -9.70
N THR A 367 18.57 16.29 -8.59
CA THR A 367 19.36 17.43 -8.10
C THR A 367 20.29 16.97 -6.98
N GLY A 368 21.55 17.41 -7.03
CA GLY A 368 22.56 17.02 -6.04
C GLY A 368 22.56 17.91 -4.80
N HIS A 369 22.58 17.29 -3.62
CA HIS A 369 22.61 17.97 -2.32
C HIS A 369 23.86 17.58 -1.52
N ASP A 370 24.59 18.57 -1.03
CA ASP A 370 25.73 18.38 -0.13
C ASP A 370 25.24 18.44 1.33
N VAL A 371 25.40 17.36 2.10
CA VAL A 371 24.98 17.27 3.49
C VAL A 371 26.06 16.66 4.39
N ILE A 372 25.94 16.87 5.70
CA ILE A 372 26.80 16.26 6.72
C ILE A 372 25.97 15.23 7.48
N ILE A 373 26.39 13.97 7.42
CA ILE A 373 25.70 12.86 8.07
C ILE A 373 26.54 12.26 9.19
N ASN A 374 25.91 11.66 10.19
CA ASN A 374 26.60 10.81 11.16
C ASN A 374 26.53 9.35 10.70
N THR A 375 27.68 8.75 10.39
CA THR A 375 27.78 7.37 9.89
C THR A 375 27.85 6.31 10.99
N GLY A 376 27.76 6.72 12.26
CA GLY A 376 28.07 5.88 13.43
C GLY A 376 29.55 5.88 13.80
N THR A 377 30.44 6.20 12.86
CA THR A 377 31.89 6.39 13.11
C THR A 377 32.30 7.86 13.21
N GLY A 378 31.36 8.78 12.99
CA GLY A 378 31.59 10.23 13.01
C GLY A 378 30.89 10.96 11.86
N PRO A 379 30.96 12.30 11.87
CA PRO A 379 30.39 13.14 10.83
C PRO A 379 31.16 12.99 9.51
N LYS A 380 30.42 12.89 8.40
CA LYS A 380 30.98 12.76 7.04
C LYS A 380 30.19 13.66 6.09
N LYS A 381 30.89 14.43 5.25
CA LYS A 381 30.28 15.16 4.14
C LYS A 381 30.00 14.19 2.99
N VAL A 382 28.77 14.16 2.51
CA VAL A 382 28.33 13.35 1.37
C VAL A 382 27.54 14.21 0.39
N ARG A 383 27.59 13.84 -0.89
CA ARG A 383 26.70 14.40 -1.91
C ARG A 383 25.71 13.32 -2.31
N VAL A 384 24.41 13.63 -2.24
CA VAL A 384 23.32 12.69 -2.55
C VAL A 384 22.41 13.27 -3.63
N PHE A 385 21.67 12.39 -4.29
CA PHE A 385 20.77 12.71 -5.38
C PHE A 385 19.48 11.93 -5.14
N PRO A 386 18.56 12.47 -4.32
CA PRO A 386 17.29 11.80 -4.08
C PRO A 386 16.58 11.53 -5.40
N ASP A 387 15.92 10.37 -5.51
CA ASP A 387 15.18 10.00 -6.71
C ASP A 387 14.02 10.97 -6.98
N GLU A 388 13.31 11.39 -5.93
CA GLU A 388 12.30 12.43 -6.01
C GLU A 388 12.27 13.32 -4.76
N ILE A 389 12.04 14.62 -4.97
CA ILE A 389 11.67 15.56 -3.92
C ILE A 389 10.30 16.12 -4.29
N ASP A 390 9.27 15.61 -3.64
CA ASP A 390 7.90 16.06 -3.80
C ASP A 390 7.65 17.22 -2.81
N ASP A 391 7.81 18.45 -3.29
CA ASP A 391 7.57 19.65 -2.47
C ASP A 391 6.06 19.86 -2.17
N GLU A 392 5.14 19.28 -2.95
CA GLU A 392 3.68 19.35 -2.74
C GLU A 392 3.27 18.48 -1.55
N ASN A 393 3.74 17.23 -1.52
CA ASN A 393 3.48 16.28 -0.44
C ASN A 393 4.52 16.30 0.68
N ARG A 394 5.58 17.10 0.52
CA ARG A 394 6.67 17.29 1.49
C ARG A 394 7.41 15.99 1.79
N GLN A 395 7.81 15.30 0.73
CA GLN A 395 8.47 14.01 0.78
C GLN A 395 9.81 14.05 0.06
N VAL A 396 10.78 13.29 0.56
CA VAL A 396 12.01 12.93 -0.14
C VAL A 396 11.95 11.43 -0.31
N ILE A 397 11.94 10.97 -1.56
CA ILE A 397 11.75 9.56 -1.91
C ILE A 397 13.03 9.01 -2.49
N GLU A 398 13.42 7.85 -1.99
CA GLU A 398 14.54 7.06 -2.51
C GLU A 398 14.07 5.64 -2.81
N VAL A 399 14.47 5.11 -3.96
CA VAL A 399 14.13 3.78 -4.45
C VAL A 399 15.37 2.89 -4.47
N LYS A 400 15.23 1.67 -3.94
CA LYS A 400 16.30 0.68 -3.92
C LYS A 400 15.82 -0.67 -4.42
N ASN A 401 16.21 -0.98 -5.66
CA ASN A 401 16.05 -2.30 -6.27
C ASN A 401 17.34 -3.15 -6.11
N THR A 402 17.68 -3.52 -4.88
CA THR A 402 18.90 -4.27 -4.52
C THR A 402 18.57 -5.46 -3.61
N ASN A 403 19.50 -6.40 -3.45
CA ASN A 403 19.32 -7.48 -2.46
C ASN A 403 19.61 -7.00 -1.02
N ASP A 404 20.49 -6.02 -0.86
CA ASP A 404 21.00 -5.56 0.44
C ASP A 404 21.25 -4.05 0.42
N ILE A 405 20.85 -3.38 1.50
CA ILE A 405 20.89 -1.92 1.66
C ILE A 405 22.23 -1.38 2.19
N ARG A 406 23.13 -2.23 2.71
CA ARG A 406 24.34 -1.81 3.44
C ARG A 406 25.26 -0.89 2.63
N ASP A 407 25.42 -1.17 1.34
CA ASP A 407 26.25 -0.35 0.44
C ASP A 407 25.64 1.04 0.19
N ASN A 408 24.34 1.21 0.43
CA ASN A 408 23.62 2.46 0.27
C ASN A 408 23.48 3.28 1.56
N ARG A 409 24.04 2.83 2.70
CA ARG A 409 23.90 3.50 4.01
C ARG A 409 24.14 5.01 3.94
N ASN A 410 25.28 5.42 3.38
CA ASN A 410 25.67 6.83 3.35
C ASN A 410 24.71 7.67 2.49
N GLN A 411 24.18 7.08 1.41
CA GLN A 411 23.22 7.74 0.54
C GLN A 411 21.91 7.95 1.29
N ILE A 412 21.34 6.89 1.86
CA ILE A 412 20.05 6.93 2.58
C ILE A 412 20.11 7.87 3.78
N LEU A 413 21.21 7.85 4.55
CA LEU A 413 21.41 8.80 5.65
C LEU A 413 21.54 10.25 5.16
N GLY A 414 22.09 10.46 3.97
CA GLY A 414 22.19 11.77 3.35
C GLY A 414 20.83 12.30 2.90
N GLU A 415 20.03 11.48 2.23
CA GLU A 415 18.66 11.84 1.84
C GLU A 415 17.75 12.07 3.06
N LEU A 416 17.89 11.26 4.12
CA LEU A 416 17.24 11.52 5.39
C LEU A 416 17.61 12.91 5.96
N GLU A 417 18.87 13.31 5.85
CA GLU A 417 19.31 14.62 6.30
C GLU A 417 18.76 15.75 5.41
N VAL A 418 18.67 15.54 4.09
CA VAL A 418 17.98 16.47 3.17
C VAL A 418 16.52 16.65 3.58
N ALA A 419 15.81 15.54 3.85
CA ALA A 419 14.43 15.57 4.30
C ALA A 419 14.29 16.38 5.61
N LYS A 420 15.15 16.12 6.59
CA LYS A 420 15.16 16.85 7.87
C LYS A 420 15.38 18.35 7.69
N GLN A 421 16.35 18.75 6.87
CA GLN A 421 16.64 20.16 6.62
C GLN A 421 15.47 20.90 5.94
N LYS A 422 14.70 20.19 5.10
CA LYS A 422 13.46 20.71 4.48
C LYS A 422 12.22 20.61 5.39
N GLY A 423 12.30 19.87 6.50
CA GLY A 423 11.13 19.52 7.31
C GLY A 423 10.16 18.61 6.55
N TYR A 424 10.70 17.70 5.74
CA TYR A 424 10.00 16.73 4.91
C TYR A 424 10.15 15.32 5.50
N SER A 425 9.34 14.39 5.01
CA SER A 425 9.42 12.99 5.40
C SER A 425 10.34 12.22 4.46
N MET A 426 11.19 11.35 4.99
CA MET A 426 12.03 10.46 4.19
C MET A 426 11.28 9.16 3.92
N VAL A 427 11.07 8.84 2.65
CA VAL A 427 10.45 7.60 2.18
C VAL A 427 11.52 6.75 1.50
N LEU A 428 11.68 5.52 1.96
CA LEU A 428 12.54 4.52 1.33
C LEU A 428 11.67 3.43 0.72
N ILE A 429 11.60 3.39 -0.60
CA ILE A 429 10.91 2.33 -1.35
C ILE A 429 11.94 1.26 -1.71
N VAL A 430 11.65 0.01 -1.37
CA VAL A 430 12.57 -1.10 -1.66
C VAL A 430 11.85 -2.25 -2.35
N ASP A 431 12.59 -3.07 -3.08
CA ASP A 431 12.05 -4.31 -3.62
C ASP A 431 11.72 -5.29 -2.48
N HIS A 432 10.74 -6.17 -2.70
CA HIS A 432 10.36 -7.21 -1.71
C HIS A 432 11.56 -8.07 -1.27
N ARG A 433 12.53 -8.34 -2.15
CA ARG A 433 13.75 -9.10 -1.81
C ARG A 433 14.79 -8.33 -0.98
N THR A 434 14.65 -7.02 -0.87
CA THR A 434 15.68 -6.17 -0.24
C THR A 434 15.75 -6.44 1.25
N VAL A 435 16.89 -6.90 1.73
CA VAL A 435 17.15 -7.12 3.16
C VAL A 435 17.63 -5.82 3.80
N ILE A 436 17.02 -5.46 4.94
CA ILE A 436 17.42 -4.33 5.78
C ILE A 436 18.29 -4.87 6.93
N ASP A 437 19.55 -5.23 6.64
CA ASP A 437 20.52 -5.74 7.62
C ASP A 437 21.56 -4.67 8.02
N ASP A 438 21.09 -3.43 8.13
CA ASP A 438 21.91 -2.31 8.59
C ASP A 438 21.36 -1.77 9.91
N PRO A 439 22.08 -1.90 11.04
CA PRO A 439 21.55 -1.51 12.36
C PRO A 439 21.17 -0.03 12.46
N ILE A 440 21.86 0.86 11.72
CA ILE A 440 21.58 2.29 11.77
C ILE A 440 20.31 2.59 10.97
N ILE A 441 20.21 2.07 9.74
CA ILE A 441 19.00 2.24 8.92
C ILE A 441 17.80 1.59 9.60
N GLN A 442 17.96 0.39 10.15
CA GLN A 442 16.90 -0.31 10.89
C GLN A 442 16.43 0.52 12.09
N ALA A 443 17.34 1.13 12.86
CA ALA A 443 16.98 2.00 13.96
C ALA A 443 16.20 3.25 13.50
N LYS A 444 16.53 3.80 12.33
CA LYS A 444 15.81 4.95 11.72
C LYS A 444 14.44 4.58 11.20
N ILE A 445 14.27 3.36 10.69
CA ILE A 445 12.95 2.83 10.33
C ILE A 445 12.11 2.59 11.59
N THR A 446 12.70 1.95 12.61
CA THR A 446 12.01 1.68 13.88
C THR A 446 11.64 2.96 14.63
N SER A 447 12.44 4.03 14.54
CA SER A 447 12.13 5.34 15.12
C SER A 447 11.13 6.15 14.31
N GLY A 448 10.75 5.72 13.10
CA GLY A 448 9.87 6.47 12.21
C GLY A 448 10.54 7.63 11.46
N GLU A 449 11.87 7.77 11.56
CA GLU A 449 12.62 8.77 10.79
C GLU A 449 12.71 8.42 9.30
N ILE A 450 12.71 7.12 8.98
CA ILE A 450 12.61 6.60 7.60
C ILE A 450 11.32 5.80 7.50
N HIS A 451 10.46 6.20 6.57
CA HIS A 451 9.24 5.47 6.23
C HIS A 451 9.56 4.44 5.14
N LEU A 452 9.51 3.15 5.48
CA LEU A 452 9.84 2.05 4.57
C LEU A 452 8.57 1.54 3.87
N VAL A 453 8.63 1.41 2.55
CA VAL A 453 7.61 0.73 1.73
C VAL A 453 8.26 -0.33 0.86
N ARG A 454 7.69 -1.54 0.84
CA ARG A 454 8.13 -2.64 -0.03
C ARG A 454 7.20 -2.76 -1.22
N LYS A 455 7.78 -2.75 -2.42
CA LYS A 455 7.09 -2.84 -3.71
C LYS A 455 7.71 -3.92 -4.59
N MET A 456 6.98 -4.38 -5.60
CA MET A 456 7.50 -5.15 -6.71
C MET A 456 8.22 -4.21 -7.68
N LEU A 457 9.52 -4.04 -7.48
CA LEU A 457 10.36 -3.19 -8.32
C LEU A 457 11.02 -3.95 -9.47
N ASP A 458 10.81 -5.27 -9.51
CA ASP A 458 11.45 -6.18 -10.45
C ASP A 458 10.56 -7.41 -10.70
N GLU A 459 10.71 -8.00 -11.88
CA GLU A 459 10.00 -9.23 -12.26
C GLU A 459 10.87 -10.47 -12.10
N GLY A 460 12.16 -10.30 -11.79
CA GLY A 460 13.11 -11.40 -11.75
C GLY A 460 13.73 -11.70 -13.13
N PRO A 461 14.65 -12.68 -13.20
CA PRO A 461 15.30 -13.09 -14.44
C PRO A 461 14.40 -13.90 -15.39
#